data_AF-A0A6C2YN70-F1
#
_entry.id   AF-A0A6C2YN70-F1
#
_cell.length_a   1.000
_cell.length_b   1.000
_cell.length_c   1.000
_cell.angle_alpha   90.00
_cell.angle_beta   90.00
_cell.angle_gamma   90.00
#
_symmetry.space_group_name_H-M   'P 1'
#
loop_
_entity.id
_entity.type
_entity.pdbx_description
1 polymer ?
#
loop_
_entity_poly.entity_id
_entity_poly.type
_entity_poly.pdbx_seq_one_letter_code
_entity_poly.pdbx_strand_id
1 'polypeptide(L)'
;MQPKSDGTDDSAEVYALASDSEPESNNTCSRELTKPKRRSIKRYITVLGPALRKKYGRKRWYSLSEVESQAALLSLSDAFLCWAFVLYCEYESFRQHHIDREELCDYFAMRQTVADSLHLGSADFDTNWLLDKLGVADGSGDAVSIAGEIAISSIEYLLEW
;
A
#
# COMPACT_ATOMS: atom_id res chain seq x y z
N MET A 1 -7.29 -76.46 -14.06
CA MET A 1 -8.07 -76.09 -12.87
C MET A 1 -7.24 -75.14 -12.02
N GLN A 2 -7.93 -74.20 -11.38
CA GLN A 2 -7.52 -72.82 -11.08
C GLN A 2 -6.48 -72.65 -9.96
N PRO A 3 -5.82 -71.47 -9.91
CA PRO A 3 -4.81 -71.07 -8.92
C PRO A 3 -5.44 -70.38 -7.68
N LYS A 4 -4.71 -70.31 -6.56
CA LYS A 4 -4.95 -69.34 -5.49
C LYS A 4 -3.62 -68.82 -4.93
N SER A 5 -3.31 -67.57 -5.28
CA SER A 5 -2.30 -66.71 -4.70
C SER A 5 -2.85 -66.10 -3.41
N ASP A 6 -2.07 -66.16 -2.34
CA ASP A 6 -2.37 -65.59 -1.04
C ASP A 6 -2.12 -64.07 -1.05
N GLY A 7 -3.00 -63.34 -0.38
CA GLY A 7 -3.22 -61.91 -0.57
C GLY A 7 -2.16 -61.02 0.08
N THR A 8 -1.66 -60.08 -0.72
CA THR A 8 -1.11 -58.80 -0.25
C THR A 8 -2.25 -57.78 -0.21
N ASP A 9 -2.71 -57.41 0.98
CA ASP A 9 -3.52 -56.21 1.18
C ASP A 9 -3.31 -55.69 2.61
N ASP A 10 -2.57 -54.60 2.74
CA ASP A 10 -2.75 -53.61 3.80
C ASP A 10 -1.97 -52.35 3.41
N SER A 11 -2.41 -51.75 2.29
CA SER A 11 -2.05 -50.38 1.93
C SER A 11 -3.18 -49.45 2.38
N ALA A 12 -3.26 -49.22 3.68
CA ALA A 12 -4.05 -48.13 4.24
C ALA A 12 -3.10 -46.99 4.64
N GLU A 13 -2.40 -46.43 3.67
CA GLU A 13 -1.83 -45.09 3.81
C GLU A 13 -3.00 -44.12 3.76
N VAL A 14 -3.53 -43.82 4.94
CA VAL A 14 -4.45 -42.72 5.19
C VAL A 14 -3.74 -41.44 4.75
N TYR A 15 -4.11 -40.94 3.57
CA TYR A 15 -3.84 -39.57 3.16
C TYR A 15 -4.48 -38.65 4.20
N ALA A 16 -3.69 -38.28 5.20
CA ALA A 16 -3.96 -37.11 6.00
C ALA A 16 -4.02 -35.95 5.01
N LEU A 17 -5.24 -35.52 4.70
CA LEU A 17 -5.50 -34.22 4.12
C LEU A 17 -4.85 -33.23 5.07
N ALA A 18 -3.61 -32.85 4.75
CA ALA A 18 -3.02 -31.63 5.26
C ALA A 18 -4.11 -30.59 5.04
N SER A 19 -4.66 -30.08 6.14
CA SER A 19 -5.46 -28.88 6.08
C SER A 19 -4.54 -27.86 5.43
N ASP A 20 -4.76 -27.63 4.14
CA ASP A 20 -4.18 -26.53 3.38
C ASP A 20 -4.57 -25.30 4.17
N SER A 21 -3.69 -24.94 5.10
CA SER A 21 -3.69 -23.68 5.78
C SER A 21 -3.29 -22.75 4.66
N GLU A 22 -4.30 -22.22 3.95
CA GLU A 22 -4.13 -21.24 2.90
C GLU A 22 -3.10 -20.23 3.42
N PRO A 23 -2.06 -19.90 2.63
CA PRO A 23 -1.07 -18.95 3.09
C PRO A 23 -1.84 -17.69 3.44
N GLU A 24 -1.85 -17.32 4.72
CA GLU A 24 -2.42 -16.06 5.18
C GLU A 24 -1.82 -15.00 4.27
N SER A 25 -2.65 -14.50 3.34
CA SER A 25 -2.17 -13.61 2.32
C SER A 25 -1.60 -12.43 3.08
N ASN A 26 -0.28 -12.29 3.07
CA ASN A 26 0.48 -11.27 3.77
C ASN A 26 0.26 -9.93 3.04
N ASN A 27 -1.01 -9.55 2.91
CA ASN A 27 -1.49 -8.53 2.01
C ASN A 27 -1.21 -7.19 2.69
N THR A 28 0.02 -6.74 2.52
CA THR A 28 0.51 -5.47 3.05
C THR A 28 -0.35 -4.27 2.58
N CYS A 29 -1.16 -4.48 1.55
CA CYS A 29 -2.24 -3.63 1.05
C CYS A 29 -3.53 -3.56 1.88
N SER A 30 -3.64 -4.17 3.07
CA SER A 30 -4.92 -4.08 3.80
C SER A 30 -5.32 -2.62 4.05
N ARG A 31 -6.60 -2.29 3.90
CA ARG A 31 -7.12 -0.91 4.05
C ARG A 31 -6.91 -0.32 5.45
N GLU A 32 -6.62 -1.16 6.43
CA GLU A 32 -6.42 -0.75 7.81
C GLU A 32 -5.11 0.04 7.97
N LEU A 33 -5.22 1.25 8.53
CA LEU A 33 -4.10 2.14 8.82
C LEU A 33 -3.44 1.84 10.16
N THR A 34 -2.61 0.80 10.18
CA THR A 34 -1.69 0.54 11.30
C THR A 34 -0.69 1.69 11.47
N LYS A 35 -0.07 1.83 12.66
CA LYS A 35 0.93 2.88 12.94
C LYS A 35 2.07 2.91 11.90
N PRO A 36 2.66 1.78 11.46
CA PRO A 36 3.67 1.77 10.41
C PRO A 36 3.16 2.32 9.07
N LYS A 37 1.95 1.94 8.64
CA LYS A 37 1.35 2.44 7.39
C LYS A 37 1.12 3.94 7.41
N ARG A 38 0.57 4.48 8.51
CA ARG A 38 0.40 5.93 8.69
C ARG A 38 1.73 6.67 8.58
N ARG A 39 2.77 6.15 9.23
CA ARG A 39 4.13 6.72 9.15
C ARG A 39 4.65 6.70 7.72
N SER A 40 4.44 5.63 6.98
CA SER A 40 4.86 5.51 5.57
C SER A 40 4.10 6.46 4.66
N ILE A 41 2.77 6.54 4.76
CA ILE A 41 1.94 7.53 4.03
C ILE A 41 2.44 8.94 4.26
N LYS A 42 2.68 9.30 5.53
CA LYS A 42 3.23 10.61 5.87
C LYS A 42 4.56 10.86 5.17
N ARG A 43 5.50 9.91 5.21
CA ARG A 43 6.79 10.02 4.50
C ARG A 43 6.61 10.08 2.99
N TYR A 44 5.66 9.35 2.41
CA TYR A 44 5.39 9.46 0.97
C TYR A 44 4.90 10.86 0.60
N ILE A 45 4.03 11.46 1.41
CA ILE A 45 3.55 12.82 1.19
C ILE A 45 4.68 13.85 1.37
N THR A 46 5.40 13.80 2.49
CA THR A 46 6.34 14.87 2.87
C THR A 46 7.75 14.69 2.29
N VAL A 47 8.10 13.50 1.79
CA VAL A 47 9.44 13.20 1.24
C VAL A 47 9.35 12.79 -0.22
N LEU A 48 8.56 11.75 -0.54
CA LEU A 48 8.48 11.23 -1.90
C LEU A 48 7.83 12.22 -2.87
N GLY A 49 6.72 12.87 -2.48
CA GLY A 49 6.01 13.86 -3.29
C GLY A 49 6.89 15.02 -3.77
N PRO A 50 7.56 15.76 -2.87
CA PRO A 50 8.55 16.78 -3.24
C PRO A 50 9.65 16.24 -4.15
N ALA A 51 10.17 15.05 -3.84
CA ALA A 51 11.26 14.47 -4.60
C ALA A 51 10.84 14.10 -6.03
N LEU A 52 9.62 13.58 -6.21
CA LEU A 52 9.02 13.33 -7.52
C LEU A 52 8.83 14.62 -8.30
N ARG A 53 8.28 15.67 -7.69
CA ARG A 53 8.15 16.99 -8.30
C ARG A 53 9.49 17.57 -8.73
N LYS A 54 10.50 17.49 -7.84
CA LYS A 54 11.84 18.01 -8.09
C LYS A 54 12.54 17.30 -9.25
N LYS A 55 12.35 15.99 -9.39
CA LYS A 55 13.04 15.18 -10.41
C LYS A 55 12.32 15.14 -11.75
N TYR A 56 10.99 14.97 -11.73
CA TYR A 56 10.18 14.70 -12.91
C TYR A 56 9.25 15.86 -13.30
N GLY A 57 9.29 16.97 -12.55
CA GLY A 57 8.37 18.09 -12.70
C GLY A 57 7.00 17.84 -12.07
N ARG A 58 6.14 18.88 -12.06
CA ARG A 58 4.76 18.78 -11.57
C ARG A 58 3.93 17.96 -12.57
N LYS A 59 3.34 16.86 -12.10
CA LYS A 59 2.45 15.99 -12.89
C LYS A 59 1.18 15.69 -12.11
N ARG A 60 0.07 15.46 -12.82
CA ARG A 60 -1.18 15.00 -12.21
C ARG A 60 -1.01 13.60 -11.60
N TRP A 61 -0.36 12.73 -12.37
CA TRP A 61 0.01 11.36 -12.01
C TRP A 61 1.46 11.09 -12.43
N TYR A 62 2.18 10.33 -11.62
CA TYR A 62 3.46 9.73 -11.94
C TYR A 62 3.26 8.27 -12.37
N SER A 63 4.20 7.74 -13.15
CA SER A 63 4.24 6.32 -13.49
C SER A 63 4.72 5.48 -12.29
N LEU A 64 4.36 4.20 -12.27
CA LEU A 64 4.83 3.26 -11.25
C LEU A 64 6.35 3.26 -11.14
N SER A 65 7.06 3.20 -12.27
CA SER A 65 8.52 3.18 -12.32
C SER A 65 9.13 4.45 -11.72
N GLU A 66 8.53 5.63 -11.94
CA GLU A 66 8.99 6.88 -11.30
C GLU A 66 8.82 6.83 -9.79
N VAL A 67 7.67 6.35 -9.31
CA VAL A 67 7.36 6.22 -7.88
C VAL A 67 8.27 5.20 -7.21
N GLU A 68 8.41 4.00 -7.78
CA GLU A 68 9.29 2.91 -7.31
C GLU A 68 10.75 3.36 -7.26
N SER A 69 11.26 3.88 -8.37
CA SER A 69 12.67 4.30 -8.46
C SER A 69 13.01 5.39 -7.46
N GLN A 70 12.08 6.34 -7.25
CA GLN A 70 12.32 7.44 -6.33
C GLN A 70 12.12 7.03 -4.86
N ALA A 71 11.18 6.13 -4.56
CA ALA A 71 11.01 5.55 -3.24
C ALA A 71 12.24 4.73 -2.82
N ALA A 72 12.77 3.90 -3.73
CA ALA A 72 13.98 3.13 -3.52
C ALA A 72 15.20 4.02 -3.28
N LEU A 73 15.38 5.08 -4.09
CA LEU A 73 16.47 6.05 -3.92
C LEU A 73 16.44 6.74 -2.55
N LEU A 74 15.23 6.95 -2.00
CA LEU A 74 15.01 7.59 -0.70
C LEU A 74 14.97 6.59 0.47
N SER A 75 15.24 5.30 0.20
CA SER A 75 15.14 4.20 1.18
C SER A 75 13.83 4.22 1.96
N LEU A 76 12.73 4.45 1.23
CA LEU A 76 11.38 4.32 1.79
C LEU A 76 10.99 2.84 1.80
N SER A 77 10.01 2.50 2.62
CA SER A 77 9.62 1.10 2.80
C SER A 77 8.93 0.57 1.55
N ASP A 78 9.45 -0.51 0.96
CA ASP A 78 8.82 -1.18 -0.17
C ASP A 78 7.54 -1.92 0.27
N ALA A 79 7.48 -2.36 1.53
CA ALA A 79 6.32 -3.05 2.09
C ALA A 79 5.02 -2.22 1.94
N PHE A 80 5.11 -0.88 2.02
CA PHE A 80 3.93 0.00 1.98
C PHE A 80 3.78 0.74 0.65
N LEU A 81 4.44 0.28 -0.41
CA LEU A 81 4.51 1.02 -1.67
C LEU A 81 3.16 1.16 -2.39
N CYS A 82 2.22 0.24 -2.15
CA CYS A 82 0.83 0.37 -2.58
C CYS A 82 0.18 1.68 -2.10
N TRP A 83 0.56 2.18 -0.92
CA TRP A 83 0.12 3.49 -0.44
C TRP A 83 0.74 4.65 -1.20
N ALA A 84 1.98 4.52 -1.71
CA ALA A 84 2.55 5.53 -2.59
C ALA A 84 1.82 5.55 -3.95
N PHE A 85 1.45 4.38 -4.47
CA PHE A 85 0.75 4.27 -5.74
C PHE A 85 -0.65 4.90 -5.70
N VAL A 86 -1.41 4.73 -4.63
CA VAL A 86 -2.74 5.39 -4.52
C VAL A 86 -2.64 6.92 -4.38
N LEU A 87 -1.49 7.44 -3.93
CA LEU A 87 -1.26 8.89 -3.84
C LEU A 87 -0.83 9.49 -5.18
N TYR A 88 -0.06 8.76 -5.97
CA TYR A 88 0.70 9.32 -7.08
C TYR A 88 0.44 8.69 -8.45
N CYS A 89 -0.19 7.52 -8.51
CA CYS A 89 -0.46 6.81 -9.76
C CYS A 89 -1.96 6.83 -10.11
N GLU A 90 -2.23 6.72 -11.41
CA GLU A 90 -3.59 6.51 -11.91
C GLU A 90 -4.10 5.09 -11.62
N TYR A 91 -5.42 4.95 -11.49
CA TYR A 91 -6.10 3.69 -11.21
C TYR A 91 -5.67 2.55 -12.14
N GLU A 92 -5.60 2.79 -13.46
CA GLU A 92 -5.25 1.72 -14.41
C GLU A 92 -3.82 1.21 -14.22
N SER A 93 -2.87 2.12 -13.92
CA SER A 93 -1.50 1.72 -13.60
C SER A 93 -1.45 0.91 -12.31
N PHE A 94 -2.14 1.37 -11.26
CA PHE A 94 -2.25 0.63 -10.01
C PHE A 94 -2.86 -0.76 -10.22
N ARG A 95 -3.95 -0.84 -10.98
CA ARG A 95 -4.68 -2.09 -11.23
C ARG A 95 -3.81 -3.09 -11.97
N GLN A 96 -3.15 -2.67 -13.06
CA GLN A 96 -2.28 -3.55 -13.83
C GLN A 96 -1.17 -4.14 -12.96
N HIS A 97 -0.54 -3.29 -12.14
CA HIS A 97 0.54 -3.69 -11.23
C HIS A 97 0.16 -4.79 -10.24
N HIS A 98 -1.04 -4.70 -9.67
CA HIS A 98 -1.51 -5.66 -8.66
C HIS A 98 -2.11 -6.91 -9.30
N ILE A 99 -2.68 -6.83 -10.52
CA ILE A 99 -3.07 -8.01 -11.30
C ILE A 99 -1.85 -8.88 -11.60
N ASP A 100 -0.73 -8.28 -12.04
CA ASP A 100 0.50 -9.00 -12.38
C ASP A 100 1.14 -9.69 -11.17
N ARG A 101 0.76 -9.29 -9.94
CA ARG A 101 1.27 -9.80 -8.66
C ARG A 101 0.26 -10.63 -7.89
N GLU A 102 -0.93 -10.85 -8.46
CA GLU A 102 -2.04 -11.57 -7.80
C GLU A 102 -2.45 -10.94 -6.45
N GLU A 103 -2.29 -9.62 -6.33
CA GLU A 103 -2.63 -8.85 -5.12
C GLU A 103 -4.03 -8.23 -5.25
N LEU A 104 -4.87 -8.41 -4.22
CA LEU A 104 -6.26 -7.92 -4.19
C LEU A 104 -6.39 -6.55 -3.50
N CYS A 105 -5.55 -5.59 -3.87
CA CYS A 105 -5.54 -4.26 -3.27
C CYS A 105 -6.67 -3.39 -3.84
N ASP A 106 -7.49 -2.79 -2.98
CA ASP A 106 -8.59 -1.91 -3.40
C ASP A 106 -8.13 -0.44 -3.46
N TYR A 107 -7.86 0.04 -4.68
CA TYR A 107 -7.44 1.41 -4.94
C TYR A 107 -8.40 2.45 -4.33
N PHE A 108 -9.70 2.30 -4.54
CA PHE A 108 -10.68 3.29 -4.14
C PHE A 108 -10.85 3.30 -2.62
N ALA A 109 -10.91 2.14 -1.99
CA ALA A 109 -10.96 2.05 -0.53
C ALA A 109 -9.71 2.64 0.11
N MET A 110 -8.51 2.34 -0.42
CA MET A 110 -7.26 2.92 0.09
C MET A 110 -7.22 4.43 -0.07
N ARG A 111 -7.68 4.98 -1.20
CA ARG A 111 -7.76 6.44 -1.39
C ARG A 111 -8.76 7.10 -0.45
N GLN A 112 -9.92 6.47 -0.22
CA GLN A 112 -10.88 6.94 0.75
C GLN A 112 -10.28 6.96 2.16
N THR A 113 -9.60 5.88 2.54
CA THR A 113 -8.86 5.81 3.80
C THR A 113 -7.85 6.95 3.96
N VAL A 114 -7.09 7.28 2.91
CA VAL A 114 -6.17 8.44 2.94
C VAL A 114 -6.96 9.74 3.12
N ALA A 115 -8.02 9.94 2.35
CA ALA A 115 -8.83 11.15 2.39
C ALA A 115 -9.46 11.38 3.77
N ASP A 116 -10.01 10.34 4.38
CA ASP A 116 -10.59 10.40 5.72
C ASP A 116 -9.53 10.73 6.76
N SER A 117 -8.38 10.03 6.68
CA SER A 117 -7.29 10.18 7.65
C SER A 117 -6.63 11.56 7.63
N LEU A 118 -6.69 12.25 6.49
CA LEU A 118 -6.13 13.57 6.26
C LEU A 118 -7.20 14.68 6.22
N HIS A 119 -8.47 14.33 6.43
CA HIS A 119 -9.62 15.22 6.30
C HIS A 119 -9.65 16.01 4.99
N LEU A 120 -9.37 15.34 3.87
CA LEU A 120 -9.36 15.93 2.53
C LEU A 120 -10.77 16.22 2.01
N GLY A 121 -11.79 15.59 2.58
CA GLY A 121 -13.20 15.72 2.19
C GLY A 121 -13.60 14.93 0.94
N SER A 122 -12.63 14.55 0.09
CA SER A 122 -12.84 13.73 -1.10
C SER A 122 -11.65 12.81 -1.34
N ALA A 123 -11.93 11.58 -1.80
CA ALA A 123 -10.93 10.64 -2.30
C ALA A 123 -10.48 10.96 -3.74
N ASP A 124 -11.20 11.84 -4.45
CA ASP A 124 -10.86 12.27 -5.81
C ASP A 124 -9.93 13.49 -5.78
N PHE A 125 -8.67 13.22 -5.45
CA PHE A 125 -7.58 14.19 -5.53
C PHE A 125 -6.62 13.85 -6.68
N ASP A 126 -5.73 14.76 -7.05
CA ASP A 126 -4.55 14.40 -7.82
C ASP A 126 -3.29 14.78 -7.05
N THR A 127 -2.14 14.39 -7.58
CA THR A 127 -0.85 14.62 -6.91
C THR A 127 -0.64 16.11 -6.62
N ASN A 128 -1.04 16.98 -7.54
CA ASN A 128 -0.80 18.41 -7.37
C ASN A 128 -1.71 19.01 -6.32
N TRP A 129 -3.01 18.70 -6.42
CA TRP A 129 -3.97 19.13 -5.42
C TRP A 129 -3.58 18.65 -4.02
N LEU A 130 -3.17 17.38 -3.87
CA LEU A 130 -2.79 16.80 -2.58
C LEU A 130 -1.62 17.55 -1.95
N LEU A 131 -0.53 17.73 -2.71
CA LEU A 131 0.67 18.36 -2.19
C LEU A 131 0.47 19.86 -1.93
N ASP A 132 -0.30 20.55 -2.77
CA ASP A 132 -0.60 21.97 -2.58
C ASP A 132 -1.56 22.17 -1.38
N LYS A 133 -2.57 21.30 -1.22
CA LYS A 133 -3.52 21.33 -0.09
C LYS A 133 -2.81 21.13 1.25
N LEU A 134 -1.78 20.29 1.27
CA LEU A 134 -0.97 19.99 2.46
C LEU A 134 0.21 20.96 2.63
N GLY A 135 0.32 22.00 1.80
CA GLY A 135 1.38 23.02 1.91
C GLY A 135 2.77 22.51 1.60
N VAL A 136 2.90 21.37 0.90
CA VAL A 136 4.18 20.71 0.63
C VAL A 136 4.92 21.45 -0.48
N ALA A 137 5.80 22.37 -0.09
CA ALA A 137 6.59 23.21 -0.98
C ALA A 137 7.63 22.42 -1.81
N ASP A 138 7.99 22.97 -2.96
CA ASP A 138 8.88 22.43 -3.98
C ASP A 138 10.39 22.62 -3.68
N GLY A 139 10.74 23.01 -2.46
CA GLY A 139 12.12 22.98 -1.98
C GLY A 139 12.88 24.31 -2.07
N SER A 140 12.23 25.45 -1.86
CA SER A 140 12.95 26.60 -1.27
C SER A 140 13.14 26.32 0.22
N GLY A 141 14.35 26.55 0.75
CA GLY A 141 14.89 26.11 2.05
C GLY A 141 14.10 26.32 3.35
N ASP A 142 12.83 26.71 3.31
CA ASP A 142 11.94 26.79 4.46
C ASP A 142 11.08 25.52 4.50
N ALA A 143 11.64 24.45 5.08
CA ALA A 143 10.84 23.31 5.49
C ALA A 143 9.89 23.77 6.61
N VAL A 144 8.74 24.34 6.24
CA VAL A 144 7.62 24.46 7.17
C VAL A 144 7.38 23.06 7.73
N SER A 145 7.44 22.95 9.05
CA SER A 145 7.37 21.68 9.78
C SER A 145 5.97 21.09 9.70
N ILE A 146 5.58 20.64 8.51
CA ILE A 146 4.35 19.89 8.23
C ILE A 146 4.44 18.48 8.88
N ALA A 147 5.64 18.09 9.33
CA ALA A 147 5.84 16.96 10.23
C ALA A 147 5.04 17.09 11.54
N GLY A 148 4.65 18.29 11.97
CA GLY A 148 3.80 18.53 13.14
C GLY A 148 2.29 18.46 12.87
N GLU A 149 1.83 19.01 11.74
CA GLU A 149 0.39 19.26 11.51
C GLU A 149 -0.34 18.27 10.59
N ILE A 150 0.37 17.41 9.84
CA ILE A 150 -0.28 16.20 9.32
C ILE A 150 -0.49 15.25 10.50
N ALA A 151 -1.47 15.60 11.34
CA ALA A 151 -2.19 14.71 12.20
C ALA A 151 -3.02 13.85 11.27
N ILE A 152 -2.44 12.73 10.80
CA ILE A 152 -3.23 11.62 10.28
C ILE A 152 -4.07 11.19 11.49
N SER A 153 -5.29 11.72 11.60
CA SER A 153 -6.04 11.64 12.84
C SER A 153 -6.22 10.17 13.19
N SER A 154 -5.67 9.81 14.35
CA SER A 154 -6.20 8.71 15.12
C SER A 154 -7.59 9.17 15.55
N ILE A 155 -8.59 8.98 14.69
CA ILE A 155 -9.96 8.88 15.18
C ILE A 155 -9.95 7.63 16.07
N GLU A 156 -10.07 7.92 17.37
CA GLU A 156 -10.34 7.03 18.50
C GLU A 156 -9.29 5.97 18.87
N TYR A 157 -8.44 6.33 19.83
CA TYR A 157 -8.24 5.52 21.06
C TYR A 157 -7.78 6.48 22.19
N LEU A 158 -8.70 7.36 22.58
CA LEU A 158 -8.72 7.99 23.89
C LEU A 158 -10.13 7.82 24.43
N LEU A 159 -10.48 6.59 24.83
CA LEU A 159 -11.32 6.28 25.99
C LEU A 159 -11.36 4.74 26.18
N GLU A 160 -11.03 4.34 27.41
CA GLU A 160 -11.51 3.15 28.14
C GLU A 160 -10.75 1.80 28.04
N TRP A 161 -9.99 1.59 29.15
CA TRP A 161 -9.39 0.40 29.79
C TRP A 161 -8.14 -0.24 29.19
#